data_AF-A0A1H3LF80-F1
#
_entry.id   AF-A0A1H3LF80-F1
#
_cell.length_a   1.000
_cell.length_b   1.000
_cell.length_c   1.000
_cell.angle_alpha   90.00
_cell.angle_beta   90.00
_cell.angle_gamma   90.00
#
_symmetry.space_group_name_H-M   'P 1'
#
loop_
_entity.id
_entity.type
_entity.pdbx_description
1 polymer ?
#
loop_
_entity_poly.entity_id
_entity_poly.type
_entity_poly.pdbx_seq_one_letter_code
_entity_poly.pdbx_strand_id
1 'polypeptide(L)'
;MAELFTSDDLDAFGMIVAGEDHRERGEQLVRIVDENLLSDPSDAGYALALAAEKFESAGDLERALELSERAVEESKRPGTLDPNGGLVQVGDYLWKLGRTEEAMAHFESLRPLLAVDSSVGHRLPDTMEELGLAELAVEWITEALPDAISRNPELSPHHASGTLLRVRARIREDLGLGPDRFDALAEKVGSPEPAEYSGSALLFWPRAEFERLVLLWPALSEEFGRTWDEHRAMVEREMQLGATEEPGPFAVLPGEVRELIDLAGPDEYAPDFIDDYEADLTDGRVEIAWPPGRNDACWCGSGAKYKKCCLPRSR
;
A
#
# COMPACT_ATOMS: atom_id res chain seq x y z
N MET A 1 -27.78 7.54 -16.13
CA MET A 1 -26.35 7.23 -16.18
C MET A 1 -26.19 5.97 -15.36
N ALA A 2 -25.46 4.97 -15.84
CA ALA A 2 -25.14 3.82 -15.00
C ALA A 2 -24.31 4.33 -13.80
N GLU A 3 -24.54 3.74 -12.63
CA GLU A 3 -23.71 3.98 -11.45
C GLU A 3 -22.32 3.38 -11.71
N LEU A 4 -21.28 4.14 -11.38
CA LEU A 4 -19.89 3.71 -11.56
C LEU A 4 -19.39 3.14 -10.22
N PHE A 5 -18.61 2.07 -10.30
CA PHE A 5 -18.02 1.37 -9.17
C PHE A 5 -16.66 1.98 -8.83
N THR A 6 -16.49 2.40 -7.58
CA THR A 6 -15.20 2.88 -7.05
C THR A 6 -14.30 1.72 -6.62
N SER A 7 -13.04 2.02 -6.32
CA SER A 7 -12.12 1.03 -5.72
C SER A 7 -12.70 0.46 -4.43
N ASP A 8 -13.28 1.30 -3.56
CA ASP A 8 -13.99 0.85 -2.34
C ASP A 8 -15.15 -0.12 -2.64
N ASP A 9 -15.90 0.11 -3.74
CA ASP A 9 -16.95 -0.81 -4.15
C ASP A 9 -16.38 -2.16 -4.60
N LEU A 10 -15.17 -2.18 -5.18
CA LEU A 10 -14.44 -3.38 -5.56
C LEU A 10 -13.92 -4.14 -4.33
N ASP A 11 -13.42 -3.46 -3.31
CA ASP A 11 -12.93 -4.08 -2.06
C ASP A 11 -14.03 -4.87 -1.35
N ALA A 12 -15.27 -4.37 -1.40
CA ALA A 12 -16.44 -5.08 -0.91
C ALA A 12 -16.71 -6.41 -1.64
N PHE A 13 -16.18 -6.60 -2.85
CA PHE A 13 -16.18 -7.91 -3.50
C PHE A 13 -15.10 -8.82 -2.93
N GLY A 14 -13.90 -8.35 -2.58
CA GLY A 14 -12.83 -9.19 -2.03
C GLY A 14 -13.26 -9.96 -0.78
N MET A 15 -14.05 -9.31 0.08
CA MET A 15 -14.56 -9.88 1.34
C MET A 15 -15.24 -11.25 1.15
N ILE A 16 -14.85 -12.25 1.94
CA ILE A 16 -15.52 -13.56 1.98
C ILE A 16 -16.78 -13.45 2.83
N VAL A 17 -17.94 -13.47 2.18
CA VAL A 17 -19.23 -13.45 2.86
C VAL A 17 -19.85 -14.85 2.91
N ALA A 18 -20.25 -15.31 4.10
CA ALA A 18 -20.87 -16.61 4.26
C ALA A 18 -22.17 -16.74 3.45
N GLY A 19 -22.27 -17.79 2.63
CA GLY A 19 -23.45 -18.06 1.78
C GLY A 19 -23.50 -17.23 0.49
N GLU A 20 -22.43 -16.52 0.17
CA GLU A 20 -22.23 -15.83 -1.11
C GLU A 20 -22.18 -16.82 -2.29
N ASP A 21 -22.83 -16.45 -3.40
CA ASP A 21 -22.58 -17.10 -4.68
C ASP A 21 -21.34 -16.45 -5.32
N HIS A 22 -20.18 -17.09 -5.12
CA HIS A 22 -18.91 -16.59 -5.64
C HIS A 22 -18.92 -16.50 -7.17
N ARG A 23 -19.62 -17.40 -7.87
CA ARG A 23 -19.70 -17.35 -9.34
C ARG A 23 -20.50 -16.13 -9.80
N GLU A 24 -21.64 -15.86 -9.17
CA GLU A 24 -22.43 -14.67 -9.49
C GLU A 24 -21.65 -13.37 -9.25
N ARG A 25 -20.87 -13.31 -8.15
CA ARG A 25 -20.03 -12.16 -7.83
C ARG A 25 -18.85 -11.99 -8.79
N GLY A 26 -18.17 -13.08 -9.15
CA GLY A 26 -17.13 -13.04 -10.18
C GLY A 26 -17.67 -12.52 -11.52
N GLU A 27 -18.85 -13.01 -11.95
CA GLU A 27 -19.55 -12.52 -13.14
C GLU A 27 -19.93 -11.04 -13.04
N GLN A 28 -20.28 -10.54 -11.85
CA GLN A 28 -20.56 -9.13 -11.65
C GLN A 28 -19.31 -8.26 -11.84
N LEU A 29 -18.17 -8.65 -11.26
CA LEU A 29 -16.89 -7.95 -11.47
C LEU A 29 -16.47 -7.94 -12.95
N VAL A 30 -16.63 -9.06 -13.65
CA VAL A 30 -16.34 -9.13 -15.09
C VAL A 30 -17.22 -8.16 -15.88
N ARG A 31 -18.54 -8.09 -15.58
CA ARG A 31 -19.44 -7.12 -16.22
C ARG A 31 -19.05 -5.67 -15.92
N ILE A 32 -18.66 -5.36 -14.69
CA ILE A 32 -18.21 -4.02 -14.31
C ILE A 32 -17.05 -3.57 -15.21
N VAL A 33 -16.07 -4.44 -15.43
CA VAL A 33 -14.93 -4.17 -16.30
C VAL A 33 -15.35 -4.09 -17.78
N ASP A 34 -16.06 -5.10 -18.29
CA ASP A 34 -16.42 -5.21 -19.71
C ASP A 34 -17.35 -4.08 -20.17
N GLU A 35 -18.23 -3.59 -19.29
CA GLU A 35 -19.16 -2.49 -19.56
C GLU A 35 -18.57 -1.10 -19.25
N ASN A 36 -17.30 -1.02 -18.84
CA ASN A 36 -16.60 0.21 -18.44
C ASN A 36 -17.36 0.98 -17.33
N LEU A 37 -17.80 0.24 -16.31
CA LEU A 37 -18.53 0.78 -15.16
C LEU A 37 -17.61 1.15 -13.99
N LEU A 38 -16.29 1.19 -14.19
CA LEU A 38 -15.35 1.65 -13.17
C LEU A 38 -15.28 3.18 -13.12
N SER A 39 -15.18 3.74 -11.92
CA SER A 39 -14.93 5.18 -11.75
C SER A 39 -13.52 5.56 -12.21
N ASP A 40 -12.55 4.67 -11.99
CA ASP A 40 -11.18 4.76 -12.52
C ASP A 40 -10.90 3.55 -13.43
N PRO A 41 -10.67 3.75 -14.75
CA PRO A 41 -10.31 2.67 -15.65
C PRO A 41 -9.00 1.92 -15.31
N SER A 42 -8.15 2.48 -14.46
CA SER A 42 -6.92 1.83 -14.00
C SER A 42 -7.18 0.69 -12.99
N ASP A 43 -8.36 0.65 -12.37
CA ASP A 43 -8.77 -0.42 -11.44
C ASP A 43 -9.19 -1.71 -12.15
N ALA A 44 -9.21 -1.72 -13.48
CA ALA A 44 -9.63 -2.88 -14.26
C ALA A 44 -8.80 -4.13 -13.95
N GLY A 45 -7.48 -3.98 -13.76
CA GLY A 45 -6.61 -5.09 -13.38
C GLY A 45 -6.95 -5.67 -12.01
N TYR A 46 -7.19 -4.79 -11.03
CA TYR A 46 -7.57 -5.18 -9.67
C TYR A 46 -8.93 -5.89 -9.63
N ALA A 47 -9.95 -5.32 -10.29
CA ALA A 47 -11.28 -5.93 -10.40
C ALA A 47 -11.25 -7.33 -11.04
N LEU A 48 -10.39 -7.53 -12.06
CA LEU A 48 -10.21 -8.83 -12.70
C LEU A 48 -9.49 -9.84 -11.81
N ALA A 49 -8.52 -9.40 -11.00
CA ALA A 49 -7.86 -10.26 -10.02
C ALA A 49 -8.83 -10.72 -8.92
N LEU A 50 -9.65 -9.82 -8.39
CA LEU A 50 -10.73 -10.19 -7.46
C LEU A 50 -11.74 -11.14 -8.11
N ALA A 51 -12.09 -10.91 -9.38
CA ALA A 51 -12.98 -11.81 -10.10
C ALA A 51 -12.39 -13.22 -10.20
N ALA A 52 -11.08 -13.32 -10.46
CA ALA A 52 -10.37 -14.59 -10.52
C ALA A 52 -10.46 -15.36 -9.18
N GLU A 53 -10.23 -14.69 -8.05
CA GLU A 53 -10.36 -15.29 -6.69
C GLU A 53 -11.79 -15.79 -6.41
N LYS A 54 -12.82 -15.09 -6.92
CA LYS A 54 -14.20 -15.57 -6.83
C LYS A 54 -14.47 -16.80 -7.69
N PHE A 55 -13.90 -16.87 -8.88
CA PHE A 55 -14.00 -18.08 -9.70
C PHE A 55 -13.19 -19.24 -9.11
N GLU A 56 -12.05 -18.97 -8.49
CA GLU A 56 -11.30 -19.98 -7.72
C GLU A 56 -12.16 -20.53 -6.57
N SER A 57 -12.77 -19.65 -5.77
CA SER A 57 -13.66 -20.04 -4.67
C SER A 57 -14.89 -20.82 -5.15
N ALA A 58 -15.33 -20.59 -6.39
CA ALA A 58 -16.37 -21.36 -7.06
C ALA A 58 -15.89 -22.68 -7.70
N GLY A 59 -14.58 -22.96 -7.65
CA GLY A 59 -13.94 -24.16 -8.20
C GLY A 59 -13.71 -24.12 -9.73
N ASP A 60 -13.78 -22.95 -10.36
CA ASP A 60 -13.61 -22.75 -11.80
C ASP A 60 -12.22 -22.16 -12.10
N LEU A 61 -11.20 -23.01 -11.98
CA LEU A 61 -9.80 -22.62 -12.07
C LEU A 61 -9.40 -22.16 -13.48
N GLU A 62 -10.01 -22.72 -14.53
CA GLU A 62 -9.79 -22.26 -15.91
C GLU A 62 -10.26 -20.82 -16.09
N ARG A 63 -11.43 -20.47 -15.54
CA ARG A 63 -11.92 -19.09 -15.59
C ARG A 63 -11.08 -18.15 -14.73
N ALA A 64 -10.65 -18.60 -13.55
CA ALA A 64 -9.75 -17.84 -12.70
C ALA A 64 -8.44 -17.50 -13.43
N LEU A 65 -7.82 -18.49 -14.09
CA LEU A 65 -6.60 -18.28 -14.89
C LEU A 65 -6.81 -17.26 -16.02
N GLU A 66 -7.89 -17.39 -16.81
CA GLU A 66 -8.18 -16.44 -17.89
C GLU A 66 -8.32 -15.00 -17.37
N LEU A 67 -8.95 -14.82 -16.21
CA LEU A 67 -9.16 -13.51 -15.59
C LEU A 67 -7.86 -12.94 -15.03
N SER A 68 -7.01 -13.74 -14.39
CA SER A 68 -5.69 -13.29 -13.95
C SER A 68 -4.78 -12.91 -15.13
N GLU A 69 -4.82 -13.64 -16.25
CA GLU A 69 -4.11 -13.26 -17.48
C GLU A 69 -4.60 -11.91 -18.03
N ARG A 70 -5.92 -11.68 -18.01
CA ARG A 70 -6.49 -10.38 -18.36
C ARG A 70 -6.07 -9.28 -17.38
N ALA A 71 -6.03 -9.57 -16.08
CA ALA A 71 -5.58 -8.61 -15.06
C ALA A 71 -4.14 -8.15 -15.31
N VAL A 72 -3.25 -9.07 -15.69
CA VAL A 72 -1.86 -8.78 -16.07
C VAL A 72 -1.75 -7.90 -17.32
N GLU A 73 -2.65 -8.05 -18.30
CA GLU A 73 -2.66 -7.14 -19.46
C GLU A 73 -3.15 -5.73 -19.08
N GLU A 74 -4.11 -5.64 -18.17
CA GLU A 74 -4.59 -4.35 -17.64
C GLU A 74 -3.54 -3.66 -16.76
N SER A 75 -2.74 -4.40 -16.00
CA SER A 75 -1.66 -3.87 -15.16
C SER A 75 -0.51 -3.24 -15.96
N LYS A 76 -0.47 -3.43 -17.28
CA LYS A 76 0.50 -2.75 -18.17
C LYS A 76 0.08 -1.34 -18.54
N ARG A 77 -1.16 -0.94 -18.23
CA ARG A 77 -1.65 0.40 -18.55
C ARG A 77 -0.96 1.46 -17.68
N PRO A 78 -0.62 2.62 -18.24
CA PRO A 78 -0.08 3.72 -17.44
C PRO A 78 -1.07 4.16 -16.36
N GLY A 79 -0.60 4.29 -15.12
CA GLY A 79 -1.40 4.79 -14.00
C GLY A 79 -2.08 3.72 -13.14
N THR A 80 -1.90 2.43 -13.45
CA THR A 80 -2.30 1.33 -12.56
C THR A 80 -1.63 1.41 -11.18
N LEU A 81 -2.40 1.06 -10.14
CA LEU A 81 -1.96 1.02 -8.74
C LEU A 81 -1.10 -0.23 -8.46
N ASP A 82 -1.39 -1.36 -9.11
CA ASP A 82 -0.59 -2.59 -9.03
C ASP A 82 -0.06 -2.96 -10.42
N PRO A 83 1.16 -2.53 -10.82
CA PRO A 83 1.74 -2.88 -12.12
C PRO A 83 2.03 -4.38 -12.27
N ASN A 84 2.05 -5.11 -11.16
CA ASN A 84 2.32 -6.55 -11.11
C ASN A 84 1.09 -7.38 -10.69
N GLY A 85 -0.10 -6.76 -10.71
CA GLY A 85 -1.36 -7.36 -10.32
C GLY A 85 -1.69 -8.61 -11.14
N GLY A 86 -2.15 -9.66 -10.46
CA GLY A 86 -2.48 -10.95 -11.08
C GLY A 86 -1.29 -11.82 -11.51
N LEU A 87 -0.05 -11.30 -11.52
CA LEU A 87 1.11 -12.08 -11.99
C LEU A 87 1.33 -13.35 -11.17
N VAL A 88 1.27 -13.27 -9.84
CA VAL A 88 1.44 -14.45 -8.98
C VAL A 88 0.28 -15.43 -9.14
N GLN A 89 -0.95 -14.92 -9.27
CA GLN A 89 -2.17 -15.74 -9.45
C GLN A 89 -2.15 -16.57 -10.74
N VAL A 90 -1.60 -16.03 -11.85
CA VAL A 90 -1.43 -16.82 -13.08
C VAL A 90 -0.61 -18.09 -12.83
N GLY A 91 0.51 -17.97 -12.12
CA GLY A 91 1.35 -19.13 -11.80
C GLY A 91 0.67 -20.11 -10.84
N ASP A 92 -0.03 -19.58 -9.83
CA ASP A 92 -0.80 -20.39 -8.88
C ASP A 92 -1.89 -21.23 -9.58
N TYR A 93 -2.72 -20.59 -10.41
CA TYR A 93 -3.80 -21.30 -11.11
C TYR A 93 -3.28 -22.27 -12.16
N LEU A 94 -2.19 -21.95 -12.86
CA LEU A 94 -1.50 -22.93 -13.73
C LEU A 94 -1.08 -24.17 -12.93
N TRP A 95 -0.55 -23.99 -11.71
CA TRP A 95 -0.15 -25.09 -10.85
C TRP A 95 -1.34 -25.92 -10.39
N LYS A 96 -2.40 -25.27 -9.87
CA LYS A 96 -3.63 -25.92 -9.40
C LYS A 96 -4.35 -26.70 -10.51
N LEU A 97 -4.23 -26.27 -11.77
CA LEU A 97 -4.71 -26.97 -12.97
C LEU A 97 -3.83 -28.16 -13.41
N GLY A 98 -2.68 -28.39 -12.76
CA GLY A 98 -1.72 -29.45 -13.11
C GLY A 98 -0.80 -29.09 -14.27
N ARG A 99 -0.77 -27.82 -14.72
CA ARG A 99 0.16 -27.31 -15.75
C ARG A 99 1.48 -26.86 -15.09
N THR A 100 2.09 -27.75 -14.32
CA THR A 100 3.19 -27.43 -13.39
C THR A 100 4.45 -26.92 -14.07
N GLU A 101 4.77 -27.39 -15.29
CA GLU A 101 5.91 -26.88 -16.05
C GLU A 101 5.72 -25.42 -16.48
N GLU A 102 4.51 -25.07 -16.91
CA GLU A 102 4.16 -23.69 -17.30
C GLU A 102 4.11 -22.77 -16.08
N ALA A 103 3.53 -23.26 -14.97
CA ALA A 103 3.52 -22.54 -13.69
C ALA A 103 4.93 -22.21 -13.20
N MET A 104 5.84 -23.20 -13.21
CA MET A 104 7.21 -23.00 -12.78
C MET A 104 7.97 -22.02 -13.69
N ALA A 105 7.83 -22.15 -15.02
CA ALA A 105 8.43 -21.20 -15.96
C ALA A 105 7.90 -19.77 -15.75
N HIS A 106 6.62 -19.62 -15.42
CA HIS A 106 6.02 -18.34 -15.07
C HIS A 106 6.60 -17.78 -13.76
N PHE A 107 6.65 -18.56 -12.69
CA PHE A 107 7.28 -18.14 -11.42
C PHE A 107 8.76 -17.77 -11.59
N GLU A 108 9.51 -18.51 -12.39
CA GLU A 108 10.91 -18.19 -12.71
C GLU A 108 11.04 -16.81 -13.37
N SER A 109 10.08 -16.42 -14.21
CA SER A 109 10.07 -15.10 -14.86
C SER A 109 9.88 -13.95 -13.87
N LEU A 110 9.26 -14.20 -12.71
CA LEU A 110 9.00 -13.21 -11.66
C LEU A 110 10.20 -13.01 -10.71
N ARG A 111 11.20 -13.90 -10.75
CA ARG A 111 12.36 -13.84 -9.84
C ARG A 111 13.08 -12.50 -9.79
N PRO A 112 13.30 -11.77 -10.91
CA PRO A 112 13.93 -10.45 -10.86
C PRO A 112 13.14 -9.42 -10.04
N LEU A 113 11.83 -9.61 -9.86
CA LEU A 113 10.96 -8.70 -9.12
C LEU A 113 11.12 -8.86 -7.59
N LEU A 114 11.55 -10.02 -7.09
CA LEU A 114 11.72 -10.28 -5.65
C LEU A 114 12.58 -9.22 -4.95
N ALA A 115 13.62 -8.72 -5.62
CA ALA A 115 14.56 -7.76 -5.03
C ALA A 115 14.11 -6.29 -5.11
N VAL A 116 13.02 -5.99 -5.82
CA VAL A 116 12.60 -4.62 -6.14
C VAL A 116 11.13 -4.33 -5.82
N ASP A 117 10.29 -5.35 -5.75
CA ASP A 117 8.86 -5.24 -5.50
C ASP A 117 8.50 -6.03 -4.24
N SER A 118 8.12 -5.31 -3.18
CA SER A 118 7.74 -5.92 -1.89
C SER A 118 6.47 -6.76 -2.00
N SER A 119 5.52 -6.39 -2.86
CA SER A 119 4.29 -7.16 -3.07
C SER A 119 4.58 -8.54 -3.68
N VAL A 120 5.51 -8.61 -4.65
CA VAL A 120 5.98 -9.89 -5.21
C VAL A 120 6.86 -10.62 -4.20
N GLY A 121 7.71 -9.89 -3.48
CA GLY A 121 8.55 -10.42 -2.40
C GLY A 121 7.77 -11.08 -1.26
N HIS A 122 6.52 -10.67 -1.05
CA HIS A 122 5.58 -11.29 -0.12
C HIS A 122 4.75 -12.39 -0.78
N ARG A 123 4.00 -12.06 -1.84
CA ARG A 123 2.98 -12.94 -2.43
C ARG A 123 3.56 -14.19 -3.09
N LEU A 124 4.68 -14.08 -3.80
CA LEU A 124 5.25 -15.21 -4.54
C LEU A 124 5.77 -16.31 -3.58
N PRO A 125 6.60 -16.03 -2.56
CA PRO A 125 7.01 -17.06 -1.62
C PRO A 125 5.87 -17.69 -0.83
N ASP A 126 4.87 -16.90 -0.42
CA ASP A 126 3.67 -17.41 0.26
C ASP A 126 2.91 -18.42 -0.61
N THR A 127 2.68 -18.06 -1.87
CA THR A 127 2.07 -18.96 -2.85
C THR A 127 2.91 -20.23 -3.02
N MET A 128 4.23 -20.10 -3.14
CA MET A 128 5.12 -21.26 -3.26
C MET A 128 5.05 -22.17 -2.03
N GLU A 129 4.95 -21.61 -0.82
CA GLU A 129 4.79 -22.36 0.42
C GLU A 129 3.47 -23.16 0.43
N GLU A 130 2.35 -22.53 0.08
CA GLU A 130 1.03 -23.19 -0.04
C GLU A 130 1.03 -24.33 -1.06
N LEU A 131 1.79 -24.19 -2.14
CA LEU A 131 1.96 -25.20 -3.19
C LEU A 131 2.97 -26.31 -2.82
N GLY A 132 3.58 -26.25 -1.63
CA GLY A 132 4.54 -27.25 -1.15
C GLY A 132 5.95 -27.08 -1.72
N LEU A 133 6.32 -25.86 -2.10
CA LEU A 133 7.62 -25.46 -2.67
C LEU A 133 8.44 -24.58 -1.70
N ALA A 134 8.19 -24.70 -0.39
CA ALA A 134 8.78 -23.87 0.64
C ALA A 134 10.32 -23.85 0.62
N GLU A 135 10.99 -24.98 0.39
CA GLU A 135 12.45 -25.03 0.30
C GLU A 135 12.99 -24.23 -0.89
N LEU A 136 12.30 -24.29 -2.04
CA LEU A 136 12.67 -23.54 -3.24
C LEU A 136 12.41 -22.04 -3.06
N ALA A 137 11.33 -21.68 -2.35
CA ALA A 137 11.04 -20.29 -1.99
C ALA A 137 12.19 -19.69 -1.15
N VAL A 138 12.66 -20.42 -0.12
CA VAL A 138 13.81 -19.99 0.69
C VAL A 138 15.08 -19.84 -0.14
N GLU A 139 15.33 -20.73 -1.11
CA GLU A 139 16.46 -20.63 -2.04
C GLU A 139 16.36 -19.33 -2.85
N TRP A 140 15.22 -19.08 -3.50
CA TRP A 140 15.02 -17.90 -4.33
C TRP A 140 15.12 -16.59 -3.55
N ILE A 141 14.51 -16.52 -2.36
CA ILE A 141 14.64 -15.36 -1.49
C ILE A 141 16.11 -15.15 -1.10
N THR A 142 16.82 -16.23 -0.72
CA THR A 142 18.23 -16.15 -0.31
C THR A 142 19.12 -15.60 -1.44
N GLU A 143 18.82 -15.96 -2.69
CA GLU A 143 19.53 -15.44 -3.86
C GLU A 143 19.20 -13.98 -4.17
N ALA A 144 17.96 -13.53 -3.92
CA ALA A 144 17.52 -12.15 -4.14
C ALA A 144 17.99 -11.17 -3.05
N LEU A 145 18.17 -11.65 -1.81
CA LEU A 145 18.51 -10.82 -0.64
C LEU A 145 19.72 -9.90 -0.83
N PRO A 146 20.87 -10.33 -1.40
CA PRO A 146 22.01 -9.44 -1.59
C PRO A 146 21.70 -8.21 -2.47
N ASP A 147 20.91 -8.37 -3.53
CA ASP A 147 20.52 -7.25 -4.40
C ASP A 147 19.49 -6.36 -3.69
N ALA A 148 18.50 -6.95 -3.02
CA ALA A 148 17.50 -6.22 -2.23
C ALA A 148 18.15 -5.35 -1.14
N ILE A 149 19.08 -5.92 -0.36
CA ILE A 149 19.83 -5.21 0.69
C ILE A 149 20.73 -4.12 0.10
N SER A 150 21.35 -4.38 -1.05
CA SER A 150 22.20 -3.36 -1.70
C SER A 150 21.40 -2.14 -2.17
N ARG A 151 20.13 -2.33 -2.53
CA ARG A 151 19.20 -1.26 -2.92
C ARG A 151 18.62 -0.51 -1.73
N ASN A 152 18.32 -1.22 -0.64
CA ASN A 152 17.80 -0.66 0.60
C ASN A 152 18.61 -1.18 1.81
N PRO A 153 19.73 -0.53 2.15
CA PRO A 153 20.62 -0.96 3.23
C PRO A 153 20.09 -0.63 4.64
N GLU A 154 19.11 0.27 4.75
CA GLU A 154 18.46 0.64 6.01
C GLU A 154 17.51 -0.46 6.53
N LEU A 155 17.15 -1.43 5.67
CA LEU A 155 16.34 -2.60 6.00
C LEU A 155 14.95 -2.25 6.57
N SER A 156 14.28 -1.25 5.99
CA SER A 156 12.92 -0.90 6.40
C SER A 156 11.95 -2.09 6.22
N PRO A 157 11.04 -2.37 7.17
CA PRO A 157 10.11 -3.50 7.12
C PRO A 157 9.20 -3.54 5.88
N HIS A 158 8.91 -2.37 5.30
CA HIS A 158 8.00 -2.16 4.16
C HIS A 158 8.71 -2.27 2.80
N HIS A 159 10.04 -2.20 2.78
CA HIS A 159 10.83 -2.36 1.56
C HIS A 159 11.03 -3.83 1.19
N ALA A 160 11.42 -4.09 -0.06
CA ALA A 160 11.68 -5.45 -0.56
C ALA A 160 12.71 -6.21 0.29
N SER A 161 13.77 -5.55 0.77
CA SER A 161 14.78 -6.18 1.65
C SER A 161 14.20 -6.61 3.00
N GLY A 162 13.46 -5.74 3.69
CA GLY A 162 12.80 -6.06 4.95
C GLY A 162 11.72 -7.13 4.80
N THR A 163 10.91 -7.03 3.74
CA THR A 163 9.89 -8.04 3.40
C THR A 163 10.51 -9.42 3.19
N LEU A 164 11.52 -9.53 2.31
CA LEU A 164 12.19 -10.78 2.04
C LEU A 164 12.86 -11.38 3.28
N LEU A 165 13.46 -10.56 4.14
CA LEU A 165 14.07 -11.04 5.38
C LEU A 165 13.02 -11.68 6.30
N ARG A 166 11.86 -11.04 6.50
CA ARG A 166 10.78 -11.55 7.35
C ARG A 166 10.14 -12.80 6.79
N VAL A 167 9.76 -12.78 5.51
CA VAL A 167 9.13 -13.92 4.83
C VAL A 167 10.07 -15.13 4.86
N ARG A 168 11.36 -14.94 4.58
CA ARG A 168 12.35 -16.01 4.68
C ARG A 168 12.46 -16.58 6.09
N ALA A 169 12.52 -15.72 7.10
CA ALA A 169 12.64 -16.16 8.49
C ALA A 169 11.44 -17.02 8.91
N ARG A 170 10.21 -16.59 8.55
CA ARG A 170 8.96 -17.34 8.77
C ARG A 170 9.00 -18.73 8.11
N ILE A 171 9.22 -18.80 6.79
CA ILE A 171 9.23 -20.08 6.06
C ILE A 171 10.31 -21.03 6.61
N ARG A 172 11.47 -20.50 7.00
CA ARG A 172 12.54 -21.30 7.61
C ARG A 172 12.16 -21.85 8.98
N GLU A 173 11.46 -21.07 9.79
CA GLU A 173 10.91 -21.52 11.07
C GLU A 173 9.92 -22.67 10.86
N ASP A 174 9.00 -22.52 9.90
CA ASP A 174 8.01 -23.55 9.55
C ASP A 174 8.66 -24.84 9.03
N LEU A 175 9.78 -24.72 8.31
CA LEU A 175 10.63 -25.85 7.89
C LEU A 175 11.50 -26.45 9.01
N GLY A 176 11.51 -25.85 10.22
CA GLY A 176 12.32 -26.29 11.35
C GLY A 176 13.83 -26.09 11.17
N LEU A 177 14.23 -25.14 10.32
CA LEU A 177 15.63 -24.81 10.07
C LEU A 177 16.19 -23.92 11.19
N GLY A 178 17.44 -24.16 11.58
CA GLY A 178 18.11 -23.35 12.60
C GLY A 178 18.37 -21.91 12.12
N PRO A 179 18.41 -20.92 13.04
CA PRO A 179 18.58 -19.52 12.69
C PRO A 179 19.97 -19.25 12.08
N ASP A 180 20.01 -18.37 11.08
CA ASP A 180 21.23 -17.89 10.43
C ASP A 180 21.38 -16.36 10.46
N ARG A 181 22.36 -15.84 9.72
CA ARG A 181 22.68 -14.39 9.69
C ARG A 181 21.53 -13.53 9.18
N PHE A 182 20.70 -14.04 8.26
CA PHE A 182 19.58 -13.30 7.69
C PHE A 182 18.39 -13.36 8.64
N ASP A 183 18.20 -14.47 9.36
CA ASP A 183 17.18 -14.57 10.41
C ASP A 183 17.49 -13.57 11.54
N ALA A 184 18.77 -13.38 11.90
CA ALA A 184 19.22 -12.35 12.83
C ALA A 184 19.09 -10.91 12.29
N LEU A 185 19.00 -10.72 10.97
CA LEU A 185 18.67 -9.41 10.38
C LEU A 185 17.16 -9.19 10.40
N ALA A 186 16.35 -10.22 10.11
CA ALA A 186 14.89 -10.15 10.19
C ALA A 186 14.42 -9.77 11.60
N GLU A 187 15.04 -10.30 12.65
CA GLU A 187 14.76 -9.91 14.04
C GLU A 187 15.01 -8.41 14.31
N LYS A 188 16.02 -7.81 13.65
CA LYS A 188 16.33 -6.37 13.79
C LYS A 188 15.39 -5.49 12.98
N VAL A 189 14.94 -5.98 11.83
CA VAL A 189 13.88 -5.33 11.05
C VAL A 189 12.61 -5.29 11.90
N GLY A 190 12.35 -6.36 12.66
CA GLY A 190 11.14 -6.51 13.45
C GLY A 190 9.92 -6.73 12.57
N SER A 191 8.78 -7.00 13.19
CA SER A 191 7.50 -6.75 12.50
C SER A 191 7.30 -5.24 12.41
N PRO A 192 6.60 -4.71 11.39
CA PRO A 192 6.10 -3.35 11.48
C PRO A 192 5.29 -3.24 12.77
N GLU A 193 5.76 -2.40 13.70
CA GLU A 193 4.97 -1.98 14.86
C GLU A 193 3.95 -0.96 14.35
N PRO A 194 2.66 -1.04 14.75
CA PRO A 194 1.74 0.06 14.48
C PRO A 194 2.34 1.32 15.10
N ALA A 195 2.46 2.38 14.31
CA ALA A 195 3.34 3.51 14.59
C ALA A 195 3.13 4.21 15.95
N GLU A 196 4.21 4.40 16.72
CA GLU A 196 4.31 5.42 17.79
C GLU A 196 5.01 6.69 17.27
N TYR A 197 4.28 7.79 17.26
CA TYR A 197 4.68 9.12 16.79
C TYR A 197 5.87 9.78 17.53
N SER A 198 6.83 10.36 16.80
CA SER A 198 7.88 11.24 17.37
C SER A 198 7.61 12.72 17.02
N GLY A 199 7.24 13.53 18.03
CA GLY A 199 6.56 14.83 17.88
C GLY A 199 7.37 16.08 17.46
N SER A 200 8.32 16.02 16.53
CA SER A 200 8.97 17.23 15.96
C SER A 200 8.48 17.62 14.56
N ALA A 201 7.65 16.78 13.96
CA ALA A 201 7.05 17.01 12.66
C ALA A 201 5.56 16.66 12.71
N LEU A 202 4.73 17.47 12.06
CA LEU A 202 3.29 17.19 11.94
C LEU A 202 2.92 16.99 10.47
N LEU A 203 2.08 15.99 10.22
CA LEU A 203 1.44 15.83 8.94
C LEU A 203 0.51 17.01 8.65
N PHE A 204 0.62 17.51 7.43
CA PHE A 204 -0.31 18.47 6.87
C PHE A 204 -0.72 18.04 5.48
N TRP A 205 -2.01 17.83 5.28
CA TRP A 205 -2.62 17.69 3.96
C TRP A 205 -2.71 19.02 3.19
N PRO A 206 -1.94 19.22 2.09
CA PRO A 206 -2.12 20.36 1.20
C PRO A 206 -3.53 20.39 0.63
N ARG A 207 -4.03 21.56 0.19
CA ARG A 207 -5.45 21.73 -0.15
C ARG A 207 -6.02 20.66 -1.07
N ALA A 208 -5.32 20.36 -2.15
CA ALA A 208 -5.77 19.35 -3.11
C ALA A 208 -5.80 17.94 -2.47
N GLU A 209 -4.81 17.62 -1.63
CA GLU A 209 -4.73 16.34 -0.93
C GLU A 209 -5.76 16.26 0.20
N PHE A 210 -5.98 17.31 0.98
CA PHE A 210 -7.03 17.34 1.99
C PHE A 210 -8.42 17.16 1.38
N GLU A 211 -8.70 17.87 0.27
CA GLU A 211 -9.96 17.73 -0.45
C GLU A 211 -10.15 16.31 -0.98
N ARG A 212 -9.07 15.61 -1.36
CA ARG A 212 -9.11 14.18 -1.71
C ARG A 212 -9.26 13.28 -0.48
N LEU A 213 -8.56 13.56 0.61
CA LEU A 213 -8.56 12.79 1.85
C LEU A 213 -9.97 12.70 2.43
N VAL A 214 -10.63 13.85 2.61
CA VAL A 214 -12.00 13.90 3.16
C VAL A 214 -13.05 13.44 2.16
N LEU A 215 -12.69 13.34 0.87
CA LEU A 215 -13.55 12.76 -0.15
C LEU A 215 -13.51 11.23 -0.09
N LEU A 216 -12.32 10.63 0.03
CA LEU A 216 -12.11 9.19 0.15
C LEU A 216 -12.53 8.67 1.52
N TRP A 217 -12.19 9.41 2.58
CA TRP A 217 -12.51 9.03 3.95
C TRP A 217 -13.20 10.19 4.69
N PRO A 218 -14.51 10.39 4.49
CA PRO A 218 -15.26 11.48 5.12
C PRO A 218 -15.21 11.48 6.65
N ALA A 219 -15.00 10.32 7.29
CA ALA A 219 -14.83 10.21 8.74
C ALA A 219 -13.60 11.00 9.24
N LEU A 220 -12.54 11.09 8.44
CA LEU A 220 -11.34 11.88 8.74
C LEU A 220 -11.61 13.39 8.81
N SER A 221 -12.78 13.86 8.38
CA SER A 221 -13.19 15.26 8.57
C SER A 221 -13.53 15.61 10.03
N GLU A 222 -13.78 14.62 10.89
CA GLU A 222 -13.90 14.85 12.34
C GLU A 222 -12.53 15.07 12.99
N GLU A 223 -11.49 14.44 12.45
CA GLU A 223 -10.12 14.43 12.96
C GLU A 223 -9.26 15.56 12.38
N PHE A 224 -9.25 15.73 11.06
CA PHE A 224 -8.50 16.77 10.36
C PHE A 224 -9.34 18.04 10.11
N GLY A 225 -10.59 18.08 10.56
CA GLY A 225 -11.49 19.22 10.39
C GLY A 225 -12.39 19.14 9.15
N ARG A 226 -13.48 19.90 9.13
CA ARG A 226 -14.56 19.75 8.12
C ARG A 226 -14.31 20.57 6.86
N THR A 227 -13.36 21.49 6.92
CA THR A 227 -12.93 22.31 5.79
C THR A 227 -11.43 22.45 5.82
N TRP A 228 -10.81 22.69 4.67
CA TRP A 228 -9.37 22.90 4.60
C TRP A 228 -8.89 24.09 5.45
N ASP A 229 -9.74 25.10 5.63
CA ASP A 229 -9.45 26.23 6.50
C ASP A 229 -9.44 25.85 7.98
N GLU A 230 -10.27 24.88 8.40
CA GLU A 230 -10.27 24.31 9.74
C GLU A 230 -9.03 23.43 9.97
N HIS A 231 -8.72 22.52 9.04
CA HIS A 231 -7.50 21.69 9.06
C HIS A 231 -6.24 22.52 9.29
N ARG A 232 -6.05 23.52 8.43
CA ARG A 232 -4.94 24.46 8.51
C ARG A 232 -4.87 25.19 9.85
N ALA A 233 -6.01 25.51 10.48
CA ALA A 233 -6.06 26.18 11.77
C ALA A 233 -5.77 25.22 12.95
N MET A 234 -6.05 23.93 12.78
CA MET A 234 -5.74 22.88 13.75
C MET A 234 -4.25 22.60 13.80
N VAL A 235 -3.62 22.30 12.67
CA VAL A 235 -2.16 22.05 12.57
C VAL A 235 -1.36 23.26 13.08
N GLU A 236 -1.78 24.49 12.73
CA GLU A 236 -1.15 25.73 13.25
C GLU A 236 -1.24 25.86 14.78
N ARG A 237 -2.34 25.40 15.39
CA ARG A 237 -2.53 25.45 16.85
C ARG A 237 -1.63 24.44 17.53
N GLU A 238 -1.52 23.22 17.00
CA GLU A 238 -0.68 22.17 17.57
C GLU A 238 0.80 22.53 17.52
N MET A 239 1.30 23.05 16.39
CA MET A 239 2.68 23.55 16.32
C MET A 239 2.96 24.67 17.32
N GLN A 240 1.99 25.56 17.58
CA GLN A 240 2.13 26.60 18.59
C GLN A 240 2.16 26.06 20.01
N LEU A 241 1.34 25.05 20.32
CA LEU A 241 1.33 24.40 21.62
C LEU A 241 2.67 23.67 21.85
N GLY A 242 3.10 22.85 20.89
CA GLY A 242 4.39 22.15 20.95
C GLY A 242 5.57 23.11 21.11
N ALA A 243 5.59 24.23 20.37
CA ALA A 243 6.64 25.25 20.49
C ALA A 243 6.65 25.98 21.84
N THR A 244 5.56 25.94 22.61
CA THR A 244 5.54 26.46 23.99
C THR A 244 6.02 25.45 25.03
N GLU A 245 5.85 24.15 24.76
CA GLU A 245 6.23 23.06 25.67
C GLU A 245 7.70 22.67 25.50
N GLU A 246 8.17 22.54 24.26
CA GLU A 246 9.56 22.23 23.91
C GLU A 246 10.09 23.22 22.86
N PRO A 247 10.95 24.17 23.27
CA PRO A 247 11.52 25.14 22.33
C PRO A 247 12.49 24.47 21.35
N GLY A 248 12.04 24.17 20.14
CA GLY A 248 12.81 23.56 19.05
C GLY A 248 12.25 23.90 17.66
N PRO A 249 13.00 23.60 16.58
CA PRO A 249 12.47 23.74 15.22
C PRO A 249 11.36 22.71 14.98
N PHE A 250 10.19 23.15 14.55
CA PHE A 250 9.12 22.28 14.09
C PHE A 250 9.14 22.18 12.57
N ALA A 251 8.78 21.01 12.05
CA ALA A 251 8.58 20.79 10.64
C ALA A 251 7.11 20.48 10.34
N VAL A 252 6.68 20.88 9.15
CA VAL A 252 5.44 20.40 8.54
C VAL A 252 5.80 19.41 7.44
N LEU A 253 5.24 18.21 7.53
CA LEU A 253 5.39 17.17 6.53
C LEU A 253 4.14 17.19 5.63
N PRO A 254 4.26 17.51 4.33
CA PRO A 254 3.12 17.45 3.44
C PRO A 254 2.68 15.99 3.25
N GLY A 255 1.40 15.69 3.44
CA GLY A 255 0.83 14.39 3.08
C GLY A 255 0.47 14.31 1.61
N GLU A 256 0.56 13.11 1.06
CA GLU A 256 0.09 12.73 -0.28
C GLU A 256 -0.91 11.59 -0.14
N VAL A 257 -2.16 11.83 -0.54
CA VAL A 257 -3.24 10.86 -0.29
C VAL A 257 -2.96 9.53 -0.97
N ARG A 258 -2.24 9.58 -2.10
CA ARG A 258 -1.77 8.41 -2.81
C ARG A 258 -0.95 7.47 -1.92
N GLU A 259 -0.02 8.00 -1.13
CA GLU A 259 0.84 7.15 -0.32
C GLU A 259 0.10 6.57 0.89
N LEU A 260 -0.88 7.31 1.42
CA LEU A 260 -1.77 6.79 2.44
C LEU A 260 -2.65 5.67 1.86
N ILE A 261 -3.10 5.79 0.61
CA ILE A 261 -3.78 4.70 -0.12
C ILE A 261 -2.82 3.51 -0.29
N ASP A 262 -1.59 3.77 -0.72
CA ASP A 262 -0.57 2.73 -0.94
C ASP A 262 -0.24 1.97 0.36
N LEU A 263 -0.28 2.66 1.51
CA LEU A 263 -0.01 2.09 2.84
C LEU A 263 -1.21 1.34 3.45
N ALA A 264 -2.41 1.92 3.35
CA ALA A 264 -3.63 1.33 3.89
C ALA A 264 -3.97 -0.03 3.25
N GLY A 265 -3.51 -0.24 2.01
CA GLY A 265 -3.86 -1.44 1.27
C GLY A 265 -5.37 -1.55 1.01
N PRO A 266 -5.81 -2.68 0.45
CA PRO A 266 -7.16 -2.84 -0.09
C PRO A 266 -8.28 -3.06 0.95
N ASP A 267 -7.96 -3.16 2.24
CA ASP A 267 -8.87 -3.84 3.19
C ASP A 267 -9.29 -3.04 4.45
N GLU A 268 -8.87 -1.78 4.65
CA GLU A 268 -9.13 -1.12 5.94
C GLU A 268 -9.47 0.37 5.87
N TYR A 269 -10.22 0.81 6.89
CA TYR A 269 -10.61 2.17 7.16
C TYR A 269 -9.37 3.03 7.44
N ALA A 270 -9.12 4.09 6.65
CA ALA A 270 -7.96 4.97 6.82
C ALA A 270 -7.64 5.54 8.22
N PRO A 271 -8.58 5.75 9.17
CA PRO A 271 -8.24 6.22 10.51
C PRO A 271 -7.21 5.35 11.24
N ASP A 272 -7.13 4.06 10.95
CA ASP A 272 -6.20 3.15 11.63
C ASP A 272 -4.78 3.19 11.01
N PHE A 273 -4.62 3.79 9.82
CA PHE A 273 -3.33 3.89 9.09
C PHE A 273 -2.75 5.28 9.04
N ILE A 274 -3.48 6.30 9.50
CA ILE A 274 -2.95 7.66 9.61
C ILE A 274 -1.68 7.64 10.47
N ASP A 275 -1.71 6.93 11.60
CA ASP A 275 -0.55 6.76 12.47
C ASP A 275 0.61 6.06 11.72
N ASP A 276 0.34 4.96 11.01
CA ASP A 276 1.34 4.22 10.23
C ASP A 276 1.93 5.09 9.10
N TYR A 277 1.09 5.88 8.44
CA TYR A 277 1.48 6.81 7.39
C TYR A 277 2.38 7.91 7.92
N GLU A 278 2.08 8.39 9.10
CA GLU A 278 2.82 9.44 9.79
C GLU A 278 4.18 8.95 10.30
N ALA A 279 4.33 7.66 10.59
CA ALA A 279 5.66 7.06 10.80
C ALA A 279 6.49 6.99 9.50
N ASP A 280 5.90 6.51 8.40
CA ASP A 280 6.60 6.35 7.10
C ASP A 280 6.99 7.70 6.48
N LEU A 281 6.23 8.75 6.77
CA LEU A 281 6.43 10.13 6.33
C LEU A 281 7.76 10.76 6.74
N THR A 282 8.46 10.22 7.73
CA THR A 282 9.67 10.82 8.29
C THR A 282 10.95 10.53 7.50
N ASP A 283 10.91 9.63 6.49
CA ASP A 283 12.06 9.32 5.63
C ASP A 283 11.93 9.99 4.24
N GLY A 284 12.98 10.70 3.81
CA GLY A 284 13.11 11.26 2.45
C GLY A 284 12.17 12.43 2.06
N ARG A 285 11.25 12.85 2.93
CA ARG A 285 10.32 13.97 2.70
C ARG A 285 10.98 15.35 2.79
N VAL A 286 10.51 16.29 1.96
CA VAL A 286 10.90 17.69 2.08
C VAL A 286 10.13 18.33 3.24
N GLU A 287 10.78 18.42 4.39
CA GLU A 287 10.27 19.16 5.55
C GLU A 287 10.12 20.66 5.25
N ILE A 288 8.95 21.20 5.58
CA ILE A 288 8.72 22.64 5.54
C ILE A 288 8.95 23.20 6.94
N ALA A 289 10.06 23.92 7.12
CA ALA A 289 10.40 24.54 8.39
C ALA A 289 9.30 25.51 8.87
N TRP A 290 8.90 25.35 10.15
CA TRP A 290 7.94 26.21 10.82
C TRP A 290 8.52 26.75 12.14
N PRO A 291 8.30 28.04 12.48
CA PRO A 291 7.56 29.02 11.71
C PRO A 291 8.39 29.62 10.56
N PRO A 292 7.78 29.86 9.38
CA PRO A 292 8.42 30.65 8.34
C PRO A 292 8.70 32.09 8.80
N GLY A 293 9.64 32.77 8.14
CA GLY A 293 9.80 34.21 8.35
C GLY A 293 8.52 34.96 7.98
N ARG A 294 8.21 36.03 8.71
CA ARG A 294 6.93 36.78 8.57
C ARG A 294 6.60 37.23 7.13
N ASN A 295 7.61 37.43 6.29
CA ASN A 295 7.44 37.85 4.89
C ASN A 295 7.62 36.72 3.88
N ASP A 296 7.99 35.53 4.32
CA ASP A 296 8.24 34.37 3.46
C ASP A 296 6.91 33.72 3.03
N ALA A 297 7.01 32.79 2.07
CA ALA A 297 5.87 32.00 1.64
C ALA A 297 5.29 31.24 2.84
N CYS A 298 3.96 31.15 2.89
CA CYS A 298 3.28 30.46 3.95
C CYS A 298 3.45 28.94 3.81
N TRP A 299 3.67 28.26 4.94
CA TRP A 299 3.84 26.80 5.03
C TRP A 299 2.67 25.99 4.44
N CYS A 300 1.45 26.56 4.41
CA CYS A 300 0.26 25.89 3.87
C CYS A 300 0.21 25.79 2.33
N GLY A 301 1.24 26.25 1.62
CA GLY A 301 1.30 26.20 0.15
C GLY A 301 0.48 27.27 -0.60
N SER A 302 -0.14 28.22 0.09
CA SER A 302 -0.99 29.26 -0.55
C SER A 302 -0.24 30.27 -1.42
N GLY A 303 1.10 30.31 -1.35
CA GLY A 303 1.93 31.33 -2.01
C GLY A 303 1.84 32.75 -1.43
N ALA A 304 0.94 32.98 -0.46
CA ALA A 304 0.82 34.26 0.24
C ALA A 304 1.91 34.43 1.31
N LYS A 305 2.20 35.67 1.70
CA LYS A 305 3.13 35.95 2.81
C LYS A 305 2.57 35.39 4.12
N TYR A 306 3.40 34.73 4.93
CA TYR A 306 2.98 34.11 6.19
C TYR A 306 2.19 35.08 7.10
N LYS A 307 2.64 36.34 7.25
CA LYS A 307 1.92 37.40 8.03
C LYS A 307 0.51 37.75 7.54
N LYS A 308 0.16 37.38 6.31
CA LYS A 308 -1.14 37.64 5.67
C LYS A 308 -1.98 36.37 5.50
N CYS A 309 -1.42 35.21 5.82
CA CYS A 309 -2.07 33.90 5.66
C CYS A 309 -2.26 33.23 7.03
N CYS A 310 -1.39 32.29 7.43
CA CYS A 310 -1.57 31.49 8.65
C CYS A 310 -1.07 32.15 9.94
N LEU A 311 -0.24 33.20 9.88
CA LEU A 311 0.27 33.84 11.10
C LEU A 311 -0.91 34.36 11.95
N PRO A 312 -1.08 33.90 13.20
CA PRO A 312 -2.16 34.37 14.05
C PRO A 312 -2.06 35.86 14.23
N ARG A 313 -3.16 36.56 13.94
CA ARG A 313 -3.30 37.94 14.38
C ARG A 313 -3.67 37.86 15.84
N SER A 314 -2.75 38.26 16.71
CA SER A 314 -3.06 38.62 18.08
C SER A 314 -4.31 39.50 18.07
N ARG A 315 -5.43 38.95 18.55
CA ARG A 315 -6.60 39.73 18.94
C ARG A 315 -6.34 40.29 20.33
#